data_AF-A0ABD5K4B6-F1
#
_entry.id   AF-A0ABD5K4B6-F1
#
_cell.length_a   1.000
_cell.length_b   1.000
_cell.length_c   1.000
_cell.angle_alpha   90.00
_cell.angle_beta   90.00
_cell.angle_gamma   90.00
#
_symmetry.space_group_name_H-M   'P 1'
#
loop_
_entity.id
_entity.type
_entity.pdbx_description
1 polymer ?
#
loop_
_entity_poly.entity_id
_entity_poly.type
_entity_poly.pdbx_seq_one_letter_code
_entity_poly.pdbx_strand_id
1 'polypeptide(L)'
;MPDFLLVLFLFNLSLFLLHEMDAIRRSEWKLFMVLKDMEDDKAYRCFTWIHLPMYTIILSLLFSSYQTITFWVLDIFFIIHTVLHFFFEKHPRNEFKNGFSRSLIYPMGIIALVHLIFLII
;
A
#
# COMPACT_ATOMS: atom_id res chain seq x y z
N MET A 1 23.70 10.12 -8.02
CA MET A 1 23.00 10.00 -6.73
C MET A 1 21.52 10.03 -7.02
N PRO A 2 20.68 9.21 -6.35
CA PRO A 2 19.23 9.31 -6.55
C PRO A 2 18.76 10.72 -6.18
N ASP A 3 17.86 11.29 -6.98
CA ASP A 3 17.25 12.57 -6.66
C ASP A 3 16.35 12.45 -5.43
N PHE A 4 16.07 13.58 -4.78
CA PHE A 4 15.30 13.62 -3.54
C PHE A 4 13.89 13.06 -3.70
N LEU A 5 13.22 13.33 -4.84
CA LEU A 5 11.87 12.84 -5.13
C LEU A 5 11.87 11.32 -5.19
N LEU A 6 12.81 10.73 -5.92
CA LEU A 6 12.97 9.28 -6.00
C LEU A 6 13.19 8.65 -4.63
N VAL A 7 14.04 9.23 -3.78
CA VAL A 7 14.27 8.69 -2.42
C VAL A 7 13.00 8.78 -1.57
N LEU A 8 12.29 9.91 -1.62
CA LEU A 8 11.04 10.12 -0.87
C LEU A 8 9.96 9.13 -1.33
N PHE A 9 9.83 8.93 -2.64
CA PHE A 9 8.92 7.95 -3.23
C PHE A 9 9.27 6.52 -2.81
N LEU A 10 10.55 6.13 -2.90
CA LEU A 10 11.00 4.79 -2.54
C LEU A 10 10.81 4.50 -1.05
N PHE A 11 10.99 5.50 -0.19
CA PHE A 11 10.67 5.38 1.23
C PHE A 11 9.17 5.14 1.43
N ASN A 12 8.32 5.86 0.70
CA ASN A 12 6.87 5.68 0.78
C ASN A 12 6.40 4.32 0.25
N LEU A 13 6.95 3.89 -0.89
CA LEU A 13 6.74 2.55 -1.44
C LEU A 13 7.19 1.47 -0.45
N SER A 14 8.28 1.70 0.28
CA SER A 14 8.75 0.77 1.32
C SER A 14 7.78 0.69 2.50
N LEU A 15 7.15 1.81 2.91
CA LEU A 15 6.08 1.79 3.91
C LEU A 15 4.87 0.97 3.43
N PHE A 16 4.48 1.12 2.16
CA PHE A 16 3.44 0.30 1.55
C PHE A 16 3.78 -1.19 1.60
N LEU A 17 4.99 -1.58 1.19
CA LEU A 17 5.41 -2.99 1.23
C LEU A 17 5.44 -3.55 2.67
N LEU A 18 5.86 -2.75 3.65
CA LEU A 18 5.80 -3.12 5.07
C LEU A 18 4.36 -3.26 5.56
N HIS A 19 3.47 -2.37 5.12
CA HIS A 19 2.05 -2.46 5.41
C HIS A 19 1.45 -3.75 4.85
N GLU A 20 1.80 -4.16 3.63
CA GLU A 20 1.33 -5.43 3.05
C GLU A 20 1.82 -6.65 3.84
N MET A 21 3.03 -6.62 4.40
CA MET A 21 3.48 -7.67 5.33
C MET A 21 2.63 -7.73 6.60
N ASP A 22 2.27 -6.57 7.15
CA ASP A 22 1.34 -6.50 8.29
C ASP A 22 -0.08 -6.90 7.87
N ALA A 23 -0.52 -6.60 6.64
CA ALA A 23 -1.81 -7.00 6.10
C ALA A 23 -1.95 -8.52 6.00
N ILE A 24 -0.90 -9.20 5.58
CA ILE A 24 -0.82 -10.66 5.61
C ILE A 24 -0.96 -11.17 7.05
N ARG A 25 -0.21 -10.60 8.00
CA ARG A 25 -0.28 -10.98 9.43
C ARG A 25 -1.65 -10.72 10.05
N ARG A 26 -2.34 -9.67 9.59
CA ARG A 26 -3.64 -9.20 10.08
C ARG A 26 -4.82 -9.76 9.31
N SER A 27 -4.59 -10.67 8.36
CA SER A 27 -5.63 -11.31 7.56
C SER A 27 -6.53 -10.31 6.83
N GLU A 28 -5.95 -9.27 6.21
CA GLU A 28 -6.72 -8.22 5.55
C GLU A 28 -7.69 -8.74 4.47
N TRP A 29 -7.39 -9.90 3.87
CA TRP A 29 -8.30 -10.61 2.96
C TRP A 29 -9.73 -10.78 3.50
N LYS A 30 -9.93 -10.77 4.82
CA LYS A 30 -11.27 -10.81 5.48
C LYS A 30 -12.12 -9.56 5.22
N LEU A 31 -11.52 -8.46 4.77
CA LEU A 31 -12.19 -7.22 4.36
C LEU A 31 -12.56 -7.22 2.87
N PHE A 32 -11.90 -8.02 2.03
CA PHE A 32 -12.17 -8.05 0.60
C PHE A 32 -13.43 -8.83 0.27
N MET A 33 -14.29 -8.28 -0.60
CA MET A 33 -15.58 -8.88 -0.95
C MET A 33 -15.49 -10.32 -1.46
N VAL A 34 -14.45 -10.67 -2.22
CA VAL A 34 -14.28 -12.03 -2.79
C VAL A 34 -13.56 -12.95 -1.82
N LEU A 35 -12.47 -12.48 -1.19
CA LEU A 35 -11.61 -13.34 -0.38
C LEU A 35 -12.21 -13.64 1.00
N LYS A 36 -13.09 -12.79 1.52
CA LYS A 36 -13.72 -12.97 2.85
C LYS A 36 -14.54 -14.25 2.99
N ASP A 37 -15.03 -14.81 1.88
CA ASP A 37 -15.89 -16.00 1.86
C ASP A 37 -15.12 -17.28 1.51
N MET A 38 -13.80 -17.18 1.30
CA MET A 38 -12.93 -18.33 1.05
C MET A 38 -12.47 -18.97 2.38
N GLU A 39 -12.07 -20.24 2.32
CA GLU A 39 -11.33 -20.89 3.40
C GLU A 39 -10.03 -20.12 3.70
N ASP A 40 -9.71 -19.92 4.97
CA ASP A 40 -8.67 -18.98 5.42
C ASP A 40 -7.27 -19.27 4.82
N ASP A 41 -6.85 -20.54 4.78
CA ASP A 41 -5.56 -20.94 4.15
C ASP A 41 -5.56 -20.65 2.64
N LYS A 42 -6.68 -20.90 1.95
CA LYS A 42 -6.82 -20.59 0.53
C LYS A 42 -6.81 -19.08 0.28
N ALA A 43 -7.49 -18.31 1.14
CA ALA A 43 -7.53 -16.85 1.07
C ALA A 43 -6.14 -16.25 1.31
N TYR A 44 -5.42 -16.70 2.34
CA TYR A 44 -4.03 -16.33 2.64
C TYR A 44 -3.11 -16.58 1.43
N ARG A 45 -3.14 -17.79 0.85
CA ARG A 45 -2.31 -18.13 -0.31
C ARG A 45 -2.65 -17.26 -1.52
N CYS A 46 -3.94 -17.08 -1.80
CA CYS A 46 -4.40 -16.26 -2.93
C CYS A 46 -3.98 -14.80 -2.76
N PHE A 47 -4.24 -14.22 -1.58
CA PHE A 47 -3.82 -12.87 -1.21
C PHE A 47 -2.33 -12.72 -1.42
N THR A 48 -1.50 -13.57 -0.80
CA THR A 48 -0.04 -13.52 -0.91
C THR A 48 0.45 -13.65 -2.37
N TRP A 49 -0.09 -14.59 -3.15
CA TRP A 49 0.33 -14.80 -4.53
C TRP A 49 -0.05 -13.64 -5.46
N ILE A 50 -1.12 -12.89 -5.19
CA ILE A 50 -1.50 -11.70 -5.97
C ILE A 50 -0.49 -10.55 -5.79
N HIS A 51 0.21 -10.50 -4.65
CA HIS A 51 1.21 -9.46 -4.41
C HIS A 51 2.44 -9.61 -5.30
N LEU A 52 2.83 -10.84 -5.66
CA LEU A 52 3.99 -11.06 -6.52
C LEU A 52 3.85 -10.39 -7.90
N PRO A 53 2.80 -10.64 -8.70
CA PRO A 53 2.62 -9.93 -9.98
C PRO A 53 2.38 -8.44 -9.76
N MET A 54 1.69 -8.03 -8.69
CA MET A 54 1.51 -6.60 -8.36
C MET A 54 2.86 -5.89 -8.17
N TYR A 55 3.74 -6.43 -7.33
CA TYR A 55 5.08 -5.88 -7.10
C TYR A 55 5.92 -5.90 -8.37
N THR A 56 5.83 -6.98 -9.16
CA THR A 56 6.55 -7.08 -10.44
C THR A 56 6.12 -5.97 -11.40
N ILE A 57 4.82 -5.71 -11.53
CA ILE A 57 4.29 -4.64 -12.38
C ILE A 57 4.72 -3.27 -11.86
N ILE A 58 4.55 -3.00 -10.56
CA ILE A 58 4.94 -1.72 -9.94
C ILE A 58 6.41 -1.42 -10.20
N LEU A 59 7.31 -2.38 -9.91
CA LEU A 59 8.74 -2.20 -10.08
C LEU A 59 9.13 -2.09 -11.56
N SER A 60 8.50 -2.86 -12.44
CA SER A 60 8.77 -2.77 -13.89
C SER A 60 8.42 -1.40 -14.46
N LEU A 61 7.27 -0.83 -14.04
CA LEU A 61 6.84 0.50 -14.48
C LEU A 61 7.72 1.61 -13.87
N LEU A 62 8.09 1.46 -12.60
CA LEU A 62 9.00 2.37 -11.89
C LEU A 62 10.37 2.49 -12.58
N PHE A 63 10.92 1.39 -13.10
CA PHE A 63 12.21 1.36 -13.79
C PHE A 63 12.10 1.50 -15.31
N SER A 64 10.99 2.01 -15.82
CA SER A 64 10.74 2.23 -17.25
C SER A 64 10.54 3.71 -17.56
N SER A 65 10.24 4.03 -18.82
CA SER A 65 9.80 5.37 -19.23
C SER A 65 8.50 5.84 -18.57
N TYR A 66 7.78 4.96 -17.87
CA TYR A 66 6.54 5.27 -17.15
C TYR A 66 6.75 5.69 -15.69
N GLN A 67 8.00 5.96 -15.26
CA GLN A 67 8.33 6.29 -13.87
C GLN A 67 7.47 7.42 -13.29
N THR A 68 7.38 8.58 -13.95
CA THR A 68 6.59 9.72 -13.45
C THR A 68 5.11 9.38 -13.35
N ILE A 69 4.55 8.64 -14.31
CA ILE A 69 3.15 8.19 -14.25
C ILE A 69 2.96 7.23 -13.07
N THR A 70 3.93 6.36 -12.81
CA THR A 70 3.92 5.44 -11.67
C THR A 70 3.91 6.19 -10.35
N PHE A 71 4.67 7.29 -10.24
CA PHE A 71 4.64 8.18 -9.07
C PHE A 71 3.24 8.72 -8.82
N TRP A 72 2.64 9.37 -9.81
CA TRP A 72 1.28 9.92 -9.72
C TRP A 72 0.25 8.87 -9.30
N VAL A 73 0.25 7.72 -9.98
CA VAL A 73 -0.73 6.66 -9.72
C VAL A 73 -0.58 6.11 -8.31
N LEU A 74 0.66 5.83 -7.86
CA LEU A 74 0.88 5.28 -6.54
C LEU A 74 0.67 6.29 -5.41
N ASP A 75 1.01 7.57 -5.59
CA ASP A 75 0.72 8.58 -4.57
C ASP A 75 -0.79 8.74 -4.36
N ILE A 76 -1.56 8.83 -5.45
CA ILE A 76 -3.03 8.91 -5.37
C ILE A 76 -3.60 7.65 -4.71
N PHE A 77 -3.10 6.47 -5.10
CA PHE A 77 -3.49 5.21 -4.50
C PHE A 77 -3.19 5.19 -3.00
N PHE A 78 -1.99 5.56 -2.56
CA PHE A 78 -1.61 5.58 -1.14
C PHE A 78 -2.46 6.54 -0.31
N ILE A 79 -2.79 7.72 -0.84
CA ILE A 79 -3.71 8.66 -0.17
C ILE A 79 -5.09 8.03 0.02
N ILE A 80 -5.67 7.49 -1.05
CA ILE A 80 -6.98 6.82 -1.00
C ILE A 80 -6.94 5.63 -0.06
N HIS A 81 -5.89 4.83 -0.10
CA HIS A 81 -5.68 3.64 0.73
C HIS A 81 -5.67 4.00 2.22
N THR A 82 -4.88 5.01 2.61
CA THR A 82 -4.88 5.51 3.99
C THR A 82 -6.27 6.01 4.43
N VAL A 83 -7.02 6.69 3.55
CA VAL A 83 -8.39 7.14 3.82
C VAL A 83 -9.34 5.95 4.00
N LEU A 84 -9.24 4.91 3.17
CA LEU A 84 -10.03 3.70 3.32
C LEU A 84 -9.75 3.04 4.67
N HIS A 85 -8.50 2.88 5.07
CA HIS A 85 -8.17 2.34 6.39
C HIS A 85 -8.72 3.16 7.54
N PHE A 86 -8.70 4.49 7.42
CA PHE A 86 -9.31 5.37 8.40
C PHE A 86 -10.81 5.11 8.56
N PHE A 87 -11.56 4.98 7.45
CA PHE A 87 -12.99 4.70 7.50
C PHE A 87 -13.31 3.28 7.98
N PHE A 88 -12.52 2.28 7.55
CA PHE A 88 -12.73 0.88 7.93
C PHE A 88 -12.10 0.51 9.28
N GLU A 89 -11.48 1.45 10.00
CA GLU A 89 -10.81 1.20 11.28
C GLU A 89 -11.74 0.56 12.33
N LYS A 90 -13.02 0.97 12.33
CA LYS A 90 -14.05 0.45 13.24
C LYS A 90 -14.75 -0.79 12.72
N HIS A 91 -14.44 -1.25 11.51
CA HIS A 91 -15.09 -2.41 10.92
C HIS A 91 -14.78 -3.68 11.75
N PRO A 92 -15.77 -4.55 12.05
CA PRO A 92 -15.59 -5.68 12.96
C PRO A 92 -14.51 -6.67 12.51
N ARG A 93 -14.30 -6.79 11.19
CA ARG A 93 -13.28 -7.67 10.59
C ARG A 93 -11.92 -6.99 10.38
N ASN A 94 -11.77 -5.73 10.77
CA ASN A 94 -10.51 -5.02 10.64
C ASN A 94 -9.64 -5.29 11.87
N GLU A 95 -8.43 -5.82 11.62
CA GLU A 95 -7.44 -6.18 12.64
C GLU A 95 -6.31 -5.14 12.78
N PHE A 96 -6.31 -4.06 11.97
CA PHE A 96 -5.34 -2.96 12.04
C PHE A 96 -5.62 -1.96 13.18
N LYS A 97 -5.90 -2.47 14.38
CA LYS A 97 -6.29 -1.64 15.55
C LYS A 97 -5.11 -1.22 16.43
N ASN A 98 -3.92 -1.73 16.15
CA ASN A 98 -2.74 -1.51 16.98
C ASN A 98 -1.90 -0.32 16.46
N GLY A 99 -1.07 0.25 17.34
CA GLY A 99 -0.23 1.40 17.01
C GLY A 99 0.81 1.10 15.92
N PHE A 100 1.27 -0.14 15.80
CA PHE A 100 2.25 -0.55 14.79
C PHE A 100 1.66 -0.48 13.37
N SER A 101 0.49 -1.09 13.13
CA SER A 101 -0.22 -1.00 11.85
C SER A 101 -0.49 0.46 11.45
N ARG A 102 -0.96 1.27 12.40
CA ARG A 102 -1.21 2.71 12.19
C ARG A 102 0.05 3.48 11.82
N SER A 103 1.20 3.11 12.40
CA SER A 103 2.49 3.73 12.08
C SER A 103 2.99 3.44 10.67
N LEU A 104 2.48 2.40 10.02
CA LEU A 104 2.76 2.11 8.61
C LEU A 104 1.74 2.82 7.70
N ILE A 105 0.45 2.76 8.05
CA ILE A 105 -0.66 3.24 7.19
C ILE A 105 -0.73 4.77 7.10
N TYR A 106 -0.68 5.48 8.23
CA TYR A 106 -0.93 6.93 8.23
C TYR A 106 0.22 7.75 7.64
N PRO A 107 1.49 7.49 7.96
CA PRO A 107 2.60 8.19 7.31
C PRO A 107 2.64 7.96 5.80
N MET A 108 2.21 6.79 5.32
CA MET A 108 2.18 6.48 3.89
C MET A 108 1.35 7.50 3.08
N GLY A 109 0.14 7.81 3.54
CA GLY A 109 -0.72 8.81 2.89
C GLY A 109 -0.19 10.24 3.02
N ILE A 110 0.42 10.60 4.17
CA ILE A 110 1.00 11.93 4.38
C ILE A 110 2.21 12.13 3.46
N ILE A 111 3.10 11.15 3.39
CA ILE A 111 4.29 11.21 2.54
C ILE A 111 3.90 11.21 1.06
N ALA A 112 2.86 10.46 0.67
CA ALA A 112 2.33 10.51 -0.70
C ALA A 112 1.85 11.92 -1.06
N LEU A 113 1.11 12.59 -0.18
CA LEU A 113 0.68 13.98 -0.40
C LEU A 113 1.86 14.94 -0.53
N VAL A 114 2.87 14.80 0.33
CA VAL A 114 4.09 15.62 0.28
C VAL A 114 4.85 15.38 -1.02
N HIS A 115 5.04 14.11 -1.41
CA HIS A 115 5.72 13.75 -2.64
C HIS A 115 4.99 14.31 -3.88
N LEU A 116 3.66 14.19 -3.92
CA LEU A 116 2.82 14.73 -4.99
C LEU A 116 2.96 16.25 -5.13
N ILE A 117 3.01 16.99 -4.01
CA ILE A 117 3.22 18.44 -4.02
C ILE A 117 4.59 18.78 -4.62
N PHE A 118 5.66 18.10 -4.19
CA PHE A 118 7.00 18.32 -4.75
C PHE A 118 7.13 17.87 -6.20
N LEU A 119 6.28 16.96 -6.67
CA LEU A 119 6.27 16.51 -8.07
C LEU A 119 5.66 17.56 -9.02
N ILE A 120 4.81 18.45 -8.50
CA ILE A 120 4.10 19.49 -9.28
C ILE A 120 4.88 20.80 -9.34
N ILE A 121 5.65 21.12 -8.30
CA ILE A 121 6.40 22.37 -8.15
C ILE A 121 7.78 22.26 -8.80
#